data_AF-A0A7H8R931-F1
#
_entry.id   AF-A0A7H8R931-F1
#
_cell.length_a   1.000
_cell.length_b   1.000
_cell.length_c   1.000
_cell.angle_alpha   90.00
_cell.angle_beta   90.00
_cell.angle_gamma   90.00
#
_symmetry.space_group_name_H-M   'P 1'
#
loop_
_entity.id
_entity.type
_entity.pdbx_description
1 polymer ?
#
loop_
_entity_poly.entity_id
_entity_poly.type
_entity_poly.pdbx_seq_one_letter_code
_entity_poly.pdbx_strand_id
1 'polypeptide(L)'
;MDGVEVDFLLGYTAFNQEFQWLPPFGPKFAKKPSDNEALRRFYRSLPDISEQLKPPPLQKIEGGLENLRVGLDLLRQGKVSGTKLVACLE
;
A
#
# COMPACT_ATOMS: atom_id res chain seq x y z
N MET A 1 -15.99 19.08 3.87
CA MET A 1 -14.69 18.57 4.35
C MET A 1 -13.90 19.80 4.72
N ASP A 2 -14.32 20.47 5.77
CA ASP A 2 -13.81 21.81 6.06
C ASP A 2 -12.59 21.64 6.96
N GLY A 3 -11.44 22.15 6.52
CA GLY A 3 -10.17 22.03 7.26
C GLY A 3 -9.28 20.84 6.88
N VAL A 4 -9.55 20.13 5.78
CA VAL A 4 -8.63 19.09 5.26
C VAL A 4 -8.03 19.56 3.93
N GLU A 5 -6.70 19.65 3.90
CA GLU A 5 -5.94 19.90 2.68
C GLU A 5 -5.48 18.57 2.06
N VAL A 6 -5.67 18.42 0.76
CA VAL A 6 -5.20 17.26 0.00
C VAL A 6 -3.93 17.67 -0.74
N ASP A 7 -2.79 17.15 -0.29
CA ASP A 7 -1.52 17.31 -0.99
C ASP A 7 -1.22 16.09 -1.86
N PHE A 8 -0.62 16.32 -3.03
CA PHE A 8 -0.17 15.26 -3.93
C PHE A 8 1.19 14.75 -3.48
N LEU A 9 1.30 13.43 -3.32
CA LEU A 9 2.54 12.76 -2.93
C LEU A 9 2.92 11.72 -3.99
N LEU A 10 4.14 11.85 -4.53
CA LEU A 10 4.67 10.87 -5.46
C LEU A 10 5.30 9.70 -4.68
N GLY A 11 4.97 8.45 -5.04
CA GLY A 11 5.51 7.28 -4.34
C GLY A 11 7.04 7.31 -4.19
N TYR A 12 7.76 7.75 -5.24
CA TYR A 12 9.21 7.91 -5.19
C TYR A 12 9.68 8.91 -4.13
N THR A 13 9.04 10.08 -4.02
CA THR A 13 9.42 11.09 -3.01
C THR A 13 9.06 10.64 -1.60
N ALA A 14 7.99 9.84 -1.43
CA ALA A 14 7.67 9.13 -0.18
C ALA A 14 8.85 8.27 0.31
N PHE A 15 9.55 7.61 -0.61
CA PHE A 15 10.75 6.81 -0.34
C PHE A 15 12.06 7.62 -0.41
N ASN A 16 11.96 8.96 -0.45
CA ASN A 16 13.11 9.88 -0.57
C ASN A 16 13.98 9.59 -1.82
N GLN A 17 13.35 9.14 -2.90
CA GLN A 17 13.97 8.87 -4.19
C GLN A 17 13.63 9.98 -5.19
N GLU A 18 14.60 10.32 -6.02
CA GLU A 18 14.38 11.16 -7.20
C GLU A 18 13.70 10.34 -8.28
N PHE A 19 12.87 10.98 -9.08
CA PHE A 19 12.20 10.34 -10.20
C PHE A 19 12.23 11.24 -11.43
N GLN A 20 12.41 10.64 -12.59
CA GLN A 20 12.21 11.32 -13.87
C GLN A 20 11.27 10.49 -14.72
N TRP A 21 10.22 11.13 -15.23
CA TRP A 21 9.29 10.50 -16.15
C TRP A 21 9.91 10.47 -17.54
N LEU A 22 10.07 9.29 -18.15
CA LEU A 22 10.66 9.06 -19.48
C LEU A 22 12.09 9.60 -19.69
N PRO A 23 13.09 9.16 -18.90
CA PRO A 23 14.47 9.62 -19.08
C PRO A 23 15.01 9.39 -20.51
N PRO A 24 15.83 10.31 -21.08
CA PRO A 24 16.35 11.54 -20.48
C PRO A 24 15.42 12.76 -20.61
N PHE A 25 14.23 12.60 -21.19
CA PHE A 25 13.26 13.66 -21.42
C PHE A 25 12.21 13.69 -20.28
N GLY A 26 11.26 14.63 -20.33
CA GLY A 26 10.13 14.69 -19.39
C GLY A 26 10.39 15.29 -18.00
N PRO A 27 9.32 15.42 -17.17
CA PRO A 27 9.40 16.06 -15.85
C PRO A 27 10.32 15.34 -14.88
N LYS A 28 11.07 16.14 -14.10
CA LYS A 28 11.93 15.68 -13.01
C LYS A 28 11.31 16.04 -11.67
N PHE A 29 11.36 15.08 -10.76
CA PHE A 29 10.88 15.19 -9.39
C PHE A 29 12.06 14.97 -8.46
N ALA A 30 12.50 16.04 -7.82
CA ALA A 30 13.52 15.97 -6.79
C ALA A 30 12.98 15.26 -5.54
N LYS A 31 13.88 14.85 -4.66
CA LYS A 31 13.49 14.38 -3.32
C LYS A 31 12.73 15.48 -2.59
N LYS A 32 11.67 15.11 -1.88
CA LYS A 32 10.89 16.00 -1.02
C LYS A 32 10.88 15.41 0.39
N PRO A 33 11.78 15.82 1.31
CA PRO A 33 11.91 15.21 2.63
C PRO A 33 10.59 15.17 3.43
N SER A 34 9.75 16.19 3.28
CA SER A 34 8.43 16.26 3.92
C SER A 34 7.50 15.11 3.50
N ASP A 35 7.61 14.58 2.29
CA ASP A 35 6.79 13.46 1.82
C ASP A 35 7.18 12.16 2.56
N ASN A 36 8.49 11.98 2.76
CA ASN A 36 9.02 10.86 3.52
C ASN A 36 8.68 10.98 5.02
N GLU A 37 8.70 12.18 5.58
CA GLU A 37 8.22 12.45 6.94
C GLU A 37 6.72 12.17 7.10
N ALA A 38 5.91 12.54 6.11
CA ALA A 38 4.48 12.22 6.09
C ALA A 38 4.23 10.71 6.09
N LEU A 39 4.97 9.95 5.26
CA LEU A 39 4.91 8.48 5.24
C LEU A 39 5.30 7.88 6.60
N ARG A 40 6.39 8.36 7.21
CA ARG A 40 6.83 7.90 8.53
C ARG A 40 5.79 8.19 9.62
N ARG A 41 5.19 9.38 9.61
CA ARG A 41 4.13 9.76 10.55
C ARG A 41 2.92 8.84 10.39
N PHE A 42 2.51 8.56 9.15
CA PHE A 42 1.42 7.63 8.86
C PHE A 42 1.72 6.23 9.42
N TYR A 43 2.86 5.63 9.08
CA TYR A 43 3.23 4.30 9.60
C TYR A 43 3.36 4.25 11.12
N ARG A 44 3.84 5.33 11.76
CA ARG A 44 3.91 5.44 13.23
C ARG A 44 2.53 5.41 13.88
N SER A 45 1.51 5.95 13.22
CA SER A 45 0.13 5.95 13.73
C SER A 45 -0.63 4.63 13.54
N LEU A 46 -0.11 3.70 12.72
CA LEU A 46 -0.83 2.47 12.38
C LEU A 46 -1.16 1.56 13.58
N PRO A 47 -0.30 1.37 14.59
CA PRO A 47 -0.65 0.58 15.77
C PRO A 47 -1.92 1.12 16.46
N ASP A 48 -1.94 2.41 16.80
CA ASP A 48 -3.09 3.05 17.46
C ASP A 48 -4.37 3.00 16.60
N ILE A 49 -4.23 3.21 15.28
CA ILE A 49 -5.35 3.14 14.34
C ILE A 49 -5.87 1.70 14.21
N SER A 50 -4.98 0.70 14.25
CA SER A 50 -5.36 -0.71 14.11
C SER A 50 -6.23 -1.22 15.26
N GLU A 51 -6.11 -0.62 16.44
CA GLU A 51 -6.97 -0.91 17.59
C GLU A 51 -8.39 -0.34 17.42
N GLN A 52 -8.54 0.68 16.58
CA GLN A 52 -9.81 1.38 16.35
C GLN A 52 -10.57 0.86 15.11
N LEU A 53 -9.90 0.10 14.25
CA LEU A 53 -10.46 -0.38 12.99
C LEU A 53 -10.62 -1.90 12.99
N LYS A 54 -11.78 -2.36 12.52
CA LYS A 54 -12.02 -3.79 12.28
C LYS A 54 -11.46 -4.19 10.91
N PRO A 55 -10.64 -5.25 10.81
CA PRO A 55 -10.18 -5.74 9.52
C PRO A 55 -11.34 -6.32 8.71
N PRO A 56 -11.23 -6.36 7.36
CA PRO A 56 -12.17 -7.13 6.55
C PRO A 56 -12.13 -8.61 6.94
N PRO A 57 -13.19 -9.39 6.67
CA PRO A 57 -13.17 -10.84 6.82
C PRO A 57 -11.94 -11.45 6.15
N LEU A 58 -11.32 -12.41 6.83
CA LEU A 58 -10.13 -13.10 6.32
C LEU A 58 -10.53 -14.47 5.78
N GLN A 59 -10.05 -14.79 4.58
CA GLN A 59 -10.14 -16.11 3.99
C GLN A 59 -8.73 -16.69 3.83
N LYS A 60 -8.46 -17.79 4.51
CA LYS A 60 -7.16 -18.46 4.40
C LYS A 60 -7.04 -19.16 3.05
N ILE A 61 -5.87 -19.04 2.43
CA ILE A 61 -5.48 -19.84 1.29
C ILE A 61 -4.99 -21.18 1.84
N GLU A 62 -5.66 -22.27 1.46
CA GLU A 62 -5.22 -23.63 1.83
C GLU A 62 -3.83 -23.91 1.27
N GLY A 63 -2.96 -24.57 2.04
CA GLY A 63 -1.58 -24.86 1.64
C GLY A 63 -0.60 -23.69 1.76
N GLY A 64 -0.98 -22.59 2.42
CA GLY A 64 -0.05 -21.52 2.80
C GLY A 64 0.60 -20.83 1.59
N LEU A 65 1.92 -20.59 1.68
CA LEU A 65 2.66 -19.93 0.60
C LEU A 65 2.77 -20.77 -0.68
N GLU A 66 2.74 -22.11 -0.59
CA GLU A 66 2.83 -22.99 -1.77
C GLU A 66 1.69 -22.73 -2.75
N ASN A 67 0.52 -22.35 -2.22
CA ASN A 67 -0.66 -22.04 -3.00
C ASN A 67 -0.89 -20.53 -3.19
N LEU A 68 0.10 -19.68 -2.90
CA LEU A 68 0.01 -18.23 -3.11
C LEU A 68 -0.40 -17.89 -4.55
N ARG A 69 0.14 -18.64 -5.53
CA ARG A 69 -0.17 -18.46 -6.96
C ARG A 69 -1.67 -18.58 -7.24
N VAL A 70 -2.35 -19.54 -6.59
CA VAL A 70 -3.79 -19.79 -6.73
C VAL A 70 -4.58 -18.60 -6.20
N GLY A 71 -4.24 -18.12 -4.99
CA GLY A 71 -4.88 -16.94 -4.40
C GLY A 71 -4.73 -15.69 -5.28
N LEU A 72 -3.54 -15.49 -5.86
CA LEU A 72 -3.30 -14.39 -6.80
C LEU A 72 -4.14 -14.51 -8.08
N ASP A 73 -4.38 -15.72 -8.60
CA ASP A 73 -5.25 -15.91 -9.77
C ASP A 73 -6.71 -15.63 -9.48
N LEU A 74 -7.21 -16.02 -8.29
CA LEU A 74 -8.57 -15.67 -7.87
C LEU A 74 -8.77 -14.15 -7.84
N LEU A 75 -7.78 -13.40 -7.34
CA LEU A 75 -7.80 -11.93 -7.34
C LEU A 75 -7.82 -11.36 -8.76
N ARG A 76 -6.95 -11.83 -9.66
CA ARG A 76 -6.90 -11.36 -11.07
C ARG A 76 -8.19 -11.64 -11.83
N GLN A 77 -8.85 -12.76 -11.53
CA GLN A 77 -10.11 -13.16 -12.16
C GLN A 77 -11.32 -12.45 -11.55
N GLY A 78 -11.15 -11.59 -10.53
CA GLY A 78 -12.26 -10.93 -9.85
C GLY A 78 -13.15 -11.87 -9.04
N LYS A 79 -12.65 -13.05 -8.66
CA LYS A 79 -13.41 -14.09 -7.94
C LYS A 79 -13.40 -13.91 -6.41
N VAL A 80 -12.75 -12.86 -5.92
CA VAL A 80 -12.68 -12.52 -4.50
C VAL A 80 -13.44 -11.22 -4.29
N SER A 81 -14.42 -11.22 -3.40
CA SER A 81 -15.21 -10.03 -3.06
C SER A 81 -15.47 -9.98 -1.57
N GLY A 82 -15.36 -8.78 -0.98
CA GLY A 82 -15.66 -8.55 0.44
C GLY A 82 -14.76 -9.26 1.46
N THR A 83 -13.68 -9.91 1.02
CA THR A 83 -12.77 -10.68 1.88
C THR A 83 -11.32 -10.46 1.49
N LYS A 84 -10.42 -10.60 2.46
CA LYS A 84 -8.97 -10.58 2.26
C LYS A 84 -8.44 -12.01 2.25
N LEU A 85 -7.84 -12.41 1.13
CA LEU A 85 -7.09 -13.67 1.06
C LEU A 85 -5.79 -13.55 1.87
N VAL A 86 -5.50 -14.55 2.70
CA VAL A 86 -4.30 -14.64 3.55
C VAL A 86 -3.64 -16.00 3.39
N ALA A 87 -2.36 -16.02 3.02
CA ALA A 87 -1.51 -17.21 3.10
C ALA A 87 -0.76 -17.17 4.44
N CYS A 88 -0.91 -18.21 5.26
CA CYS A 88 -0.17 -18.35 6.50
C CYS A 88 1.12 -19.15 6.25
N LEU A 89 2.22 -18.73 6.86
CA LEU A 89 3.39 -19.57 7.08
C LEU A 89 3.02 -20.59 8.17
N GLU A 90 3.27 -21.87 7.93
CA GLU A 90 3.21 -22.91 8.96
C GLU A 90 4.49 -22.91 9.80
#